data_AF-A0A4Y9FYR4-F1
#
_entry.id   AF-A0A4Y9FYR4-F1
#
_cell.length_a   1.000
_cell.length_b   1.000
_cell.length_c   1.000
_cell.angle_alpha   90.00
_cell.angle_beta   90.00
_cell.angle_gamma   90.00
#
_symmetry.space_group_name_H-M   'P 1'
#
loop_
_entity.id
_entity.type
_entity.pdbx_description
1 polymer ?
#
loop_
_entity_poly.entity_id
_entity_poly.type
_entity_poly.pdbx_seq_one_letter_code
_entity_poly.pdbx_strand_id
1 'polypeptide(L)'
;MSVIEFILQVLLGLTSLLLTLLILLHKGRGGGLSDMFGGGMSQAMGSSGLAERNLNILTIVLALVWFFSIVGLGLITKASVL
;
A
#
# COMPACT_ATOMS: atom_id res chain seq x y z
N MET A 1 -0.73 23.42 16.43
CA MET A 1 -0.73 22.46 15.31
C MET A 1 -1.05 23.23 14.05
N SER A 2 -0.07 23.41 13.17
CA SER A 2 -0.33 24.10 11.91
C SER A 2 -1.32 23.26 11.09
N VAL A 3 -2.23 23.90 10.33
CA VAL A 3 -3.26 23.19 9.55
C VAL A 3 -2.61 22.17 8.60
N ILE A 4 -1.42 22.47 8.08
CA ILE A 4 -0.63 21.57 7.24
C ILE A 4 -0.20 20.30 7.99
N GLU A 5 0.33 20.41 9.21
CA GLU A 5 0.73 19.25 10.02
C GLU A 5 -0.45 18.31 10.27
N PHE A 6 -1.61 18.88 10.62
CA PHE A 6 -2.81 18.11 10.89
C PHE A 6 -3.26 17.32 9.65
N ILE A 7 -3.27 17.97 8.47
CA ILE A 7 -3.62 17.31 7.21
C ILE A 7 -2.64 16.17 6.91
N LEU A 8 -1.33 16.40 7.05
CA LEU A 8 -0.33 15.37 6.75
C LEU A 8 -0.40 14.19 7.72
N GLN A 9 -0.71 14.41 9.00
CA GLN A 9 -0.92 13.33 9.98
C GLN A 9 -2.14 12.47 9.63
N VAL A 10 -3.27 13.10 9.31
CA VAL A 10 -4.48 12.37 8.89
C VAL A 10 -4.23 11.61 7.59
N LEU A 11 -3.57 12.24 6.62
CA LEU A 11 -3.21 11.62 5.34
C LEU A 11 -2.30 10.41 5.55
N LEU A 12 -1.28 10.53 6.41
CA LEU A 12 -0.37 9.43 6.75
C LEU A 12 -1.12 8.26 7.42
N GLY A 13 -1.99 8.55 8.38
CA GLY A 13 -2.81 7.52 9.04
C GLY A 13 -3.71 6.78 8.06
N LEU A 14 -4.43 7.52 7.21
CA LEU A 14 -5.33 6.95 6.21
C LEU A 14 -4.59 6.10 5.17
N THR A 15 -3.49 6.61 4.63
CA THR A 15 -2.68 5.89 3.64
C THR A 15 -2.03 4.64 4.23
N SER A 16 -1.63 4.64 5.51
CA SER A 16 -1.10 3.46 6.20
C SER A 16 -2.14 2.34 6.29
N LEU A 17 -3.38 2.68 6.65
CA LEU A 17 -4.48 1.72 6.75
C LEU A 17 -4.84 1.17 5.37
N LEU A 18 -4.98 2.04 4.37
CA LEU A 18 -5.27 1.65 2.99
C LEU A 18 -4.17 0.76 2.40
N LEU A 19 -2.89 1.08 2.61
CA LEU A 19 -1.77 0.23 2.17
C LEU A 19 -1.81 -1.15 2.80
N THR A 20 -2.11 -1.23 4.10
CA THR A 20 -2.22 -2.51 4.79
C THR A 20 -3.32 -3.38 4.15
N LEU A 21 -4.50 -2.81 3.91
CA LEU A 21 -5.61 -3.50 3.25
C LEU A 21 -5.26 -3.90 1.80
N LEU A 22 -4.65 -3.00 1.03
CA LEU A 22 -4.26 -3.26 -0.36
C LEU A 22 -3.21 -4.37 -0.44
N ILE A 23 -2.23 -4.41 0.45
CA ILE A 23 -1.22 -5.47 0.50
C ILE A 23 -1.87 -6.81 0.85
N LEU A 24 -2.81 -6.85 1.80
CA LEU A 24 -3.55 -8.08 2.12
C LEU A 24 -4.38 -8.58 0.92
N LEU A 25 -4.95 -7.66 0.15
CA LEU A 25 -5.68 -7.99 -1.07
C LEU A 25 -4.77 -8.61 -2.15
N HIS A 26 -3.48 -8.25 -2.20
CA HIS A 26 -2.49 -8.93 -3.07
C HIS A 26 -2.20 -10.37 -2.62
N LYS A 27 -2.29 -10.66 -1.31
CA LYS A 27 -1.99 -12.00 -0.75
C LYS A 27 -3.13 -13.01 -0.87
N GLY A 28 -4.34 -12.57 -1.22
CA GLY A 28 -5.53 -13.43 -1.31
C GLY A 28 -5.52 -14.49 -2.44
N ARG A 29 -4.49 -14.54 -3.30
CA ARG A 29 -4.50 -15.36 -4.52
C ARG A 29 -3.46 -16.49 -4.62
N GLY A 30 -2.66 -16.76 -3.59
CA GLY A 30 -1.61 -17.80 -3.64
C GLY A 30 -1.16 -18.37 -2.28
N GLY A 31 -2.03 -18.33 -1.27
CA GLY A 31 -1.70 -18.75 0.10
C GLY A 31 -2.29 -20.09 0.54
N GLY A 32 -2.88 -20.86 -0.39
CA GLY A 32 -3.50 -22.15 -0.05
C GLY A 32 -2.46 -23.25 0.12
N LEU A 33 -2.75 -24.25 0.99
CA LEU A 33 -1.90 -25.44 1.16
C LEU A 33 -1.58 -26.11 -0.20
N SER A 34 -2.53 -26.10 -1.15
CA SER A 34 -2.32 -26.63 -2.49
C SER A 34 -1.23 -25.90 -3.29
N ASP A 35 -1.05 -24.58 -3.13
CA ASP A 35 0.03 -23.85 -3.80
C ASP A 35 1.38 -24.10 -3.12
N MET A 36 1.36 -24.37 -1.80
CA MET A 36 2.55 -24.73 -1.02
C MET A 36 2.99 -26.20 -1.21
N PHE A 37 2.09 -27.08 -1.66
CA PHE A 37 2.32 -28.52 -1.88
C PHE A 37 2.41 -28.91 -3.37
N GLY A 38 2.78 -27.97 -4.26
CA GLY A 38 3.02 -28.27 -5.68
C GLY A 38 1.76 -28.22 -6.53
N GLY A 39 0.96 -27.17 -6.36
CA GLY A 39 -0.30 -26.90 -7.06
C GLY A 39 -0.23 -27.26 -8.53
N GLY A 40 -0.99 -28.29 -8.91
CA GLY A 40 -0.95 -28.91 -10.22
C GLY A 40 -1.18 -27.93 -11.37
N MET A 41 -0.71 -28.37 -12.54
CA MET A 41 -0.57 -27.71 -13.85
C MET A 41 -1.83 -27.06 -14.46
N SER A 42 -2.84 -26.64 -13.68
CA SER A 42 -4.14 -26.16 -14.16
C SER A 42 -4.65 -24.87 -13.51
N GLN A 43 -3.85 -24.13 -12.74
CA GLN A 43 -4.31 -22.90 -12.05
C GLN A 43 -3.58 -21.65 -12.56
N ALA A 44 -3.66 -21.32 -13.85
CA ALA A 44 -3.09 -20.07 -14.36
C ALA A 44 -3.82 -19.45 -15.56
N MET A 45 -5.10 -19.79 -15.82
CA MET A 45 -5.81 -19.29 -17.02
C MET A 45 -7.12 -18.57 -16.68
N GLY A 46 -7.11 -17.71 -15.67
CA GLY A 46 -8.29 -16.91 -15.32
C GLY A 46 -8.03 -15.69 -14.45
N SER A 47 -6.77 -15.37 -14.15
CA SER A 47 -6.43 -14.12 -13.47
C SER A 47 -6.65 -12.96 -14.44
N SER A 48 -7.64 -12.11 -14.16
CA SER A 48 -7.83 -10.82 -14.83
C SER A 48 -6.55 -9.98 -14.71
N GLY A 49 -5.65 -10.11 -15.70
CA GLY A 49 -4.36 -9.41 -15.71
C GLY A 49 -4.51 -7.89 -15.67
N LEU A 50 -5.68 -7.35 -16.05
CA LEU A 50 -5.99 -5.93 -15.91
C LEU A 50 -6.28 -5.53 -14.45
N ALA A 51 -7.06 -6.35 -13.72
CA ALA A 51 -7.36 -6.07 -12.31
C ALA A 51 -6.10 -6.14 -11.44
N GLU A 52 -5.22 -7.10 -11.73
CA GLU A 52 -3.96 -7.27 -11.01
C GLU A 52 -2.97 -6.13 -11.30
N ARG A 53 -2.83 -5.73 -12.57
CA ARG A 53 -2.01 -4.57 -12.94
C ARG A 53 -2.52 -3.28 -12.30
N ASN A 54 -3.83 -3.06 -12.28
CA ASN A 54 -4.41 -1.87 -11.68
C ASN A 54 -4.21 -1.84 -10.15
N LEU A 55 -4.39 -2.98 -9.47
CA LEU A 55 -4.13 -3.10 -8.02
C LEU A 55 -2.68 -2.77 -7.66
N ASN A 56 -1.72 -3.25 -8.46
CA ASN A 56 -0.31 -2.95 -8.25
C ASN A 56 -0.02 -1.46 -8.43
N ILE A 57 -0.53 -0.86 -9.51
CA ILE A 57 -0.34 0.59 -9.78
C ILE A 57 -0.92 1.43 -8.65
N LEU A 58 -2.14 1.14 -8.21
CA LEU A 58 -2.78 1.85 -7.09
C LEU A 58 -1.95 1.73 -5.80
N THR A 59 -1.40 0.56 -5.53
CA THR A 59 -0.57 0.33 -4.34
C THR A 59 0.74 1.10 -4.41
N ILE A 60 1.40 1.13 -5.57
CA ILE A 60 2.63 1.90 -5.79
C ILE A 60 2.36 3.40 -5.63
N VAL A 61 1.32 3.92 -6.26
CA VAL A 61 0.95 5.34 -6.15
C VAL A 61 0.65 5.71 -4.69
N LEU A 62 -0.12 4.87 -3.98
CA LEU A 62 -0.44 5.11 -2.59
C LEU A 62 0.79 5.04 -1.68
N ALA A 63 1.73 4.13 -1.95
CA ALA A 63 2.99 4.00 -1.23
C ALA A 63 3.88 5.23 -1.40
N LEU A 64 3.91 5.81 -2.60
CA LEU A 64 4.61 7.08 -2.84
C LEU A 64 3.99 8.22 -2.04
N VAL A 65 2.66 8.38 -2.05
CA VAL A 65 1.95 9.42 -1.27
C VAL A 65 2.21 9.25 0.23
N TRP A 66 2.19 8.01 0.73
CA TRP A 66 2.51 7.69 2.12
C TRP A 66 3.95 8.10 2.47
N PHE A 67 4.92 7.74 1.62
CA PHE A 67 6.32 8.07 1.82
C PHE A 67 6.56 9.60 1.83
N PHE A 68 6.00 10.33 0.88
CA PHE A 68 6.11 11.79 0.84
C PHE A 68 5.48 12.46 2.07
N SER A 69 4.41 11.88 2.62
CA SER A 69 3.79 12.40 3.85
C SER A 69 4.69 12.23 5.07
N ILE A 70 5.42 11.12 5.18
CA ILE A 70 6.44 10.90 6.23
C ILE A 70 7.57 11.92 6.09
N VAL A 71 8.11 12.08 4.89
CA VAL A 71 9.20 13.03 4.64
C VAL A 71 8.75 14.46 4.95
N GLY A 72 7.56 14.85 4.50
CA GLY A 72 6.99 16.18 4.76
C GLY A 72 6.83 16.46 6.26
N LEU A 73 6.25 15.52 7.02
CA LEU A 73 6.14 15.64 8.47
C LEU A 73 7.50 15.70 9.16
N GLY A 74 8.46 14.86 8.74
CA GLY A 74 9.81 14.87 9.27
C GLY A 74 10.53 16.21 9.05
N LEU A 75 10.40 16.79 7.86
CA LEU A 75 10.98 18.10 7.54
C LEU A 75 10.34 19.24 8.35
N ILE A 76 9.01 19.26 8.47
CA ILE A 76 8.30 20.29 9.26
C ILE A 76 8.69 20.18 10.73
N THR A 77 8.76 18.96 11.27
CA THR A 77 9.14 18.72 12.68
C THR A 77 10.59 19.12 12.94
N LYS A 78 11.51 18.83 12.01
CA LYS A 78 12.90 19.28 12.12
C LYS A 78 13.00 20.80 12.05
N ALA A 79 12.26 21.45 11.15
CA ALA A 79 12.28 22.89 10.96
C ALA A 79 11.63 23.65 12.13
N SER A 80 10.65 23.07 12.81
CA SER A 80 10.00 23.69 13.97
C SER A 80 10.78 23.55 15.28
N VAL A 81 11.67 22.56 15.36
CA VAL A 81 12.56 22.32 16.53
C VAL A 81 13.84 23.17 16.47
N LEU A 82 14.20 23.68 15.28
CA LEU A 82 15.32 24.61 15.06
C LEU A 82 14.89 26.06 15.29
#